data_AF-A0A933U9R3-F1
#
_entry.id   AF-A0A933U9R3-F1
#
_cell.length_a   1.000
_cell.length_b   1.000
_cell.length_c   1.000
_cell.angle_alpha   90.00
_cell.angle_beta   90.00
_cell.angle_gamma   90.00
#
_symmetry.space_group_name_H-M   'P 1'
#
loop_
_entity.id
_entity.type
_entity.pdbx_description
1 polymer ?
#
loop_
_entity_poly.entity_id
_entity_poly.type
_entity_poly.pdbx_seq_one_letter_code
_entity_poly.pdbx_strand_id
1 'polypeptide(L)'
;MSLLTSATIWWKNPRWADYWQQQAYAVMLVIRTSAGEIRWMDVSACLKRESVSGKMVRQIVFEGERFDAVSVQNWRKRVLDAN
;
A
#
# COMPACT_ATOMS: atom_id res chain seq x y z
N MET A 1 -17.04 -16.55 4.39
CA MET A 1 -16.67 -15.17 4.77
C MET A 1 -15.26 -15.19 5.37
N SER A 2 -14.24 -14.84 4.58
CA SER A 2 -12.83 -14.88 5.02
C SER A 2 -12.46 -13.57 5.72
N LEU A 3 -12.12 -13.64 7.00
CA LEU A 3 -11.84 -12.48 7.85
C LEU A 3 -10.34 -12.09 7.90
N LEU A 4 -9.49 -12.54 6.98
CA LEU A 4 -8.02 -12.41 7.12
C LEU A 4 -7.25 -11.95 5.87
N THR A 5 -7.85 -11.18 4.96
CA THR A 5 -7.12 -10.70 3.77
C THR A 5 -6.93 -9.19 3.70
N SER A 6 -7.57 -8.44 4.61
CA SER A 6 -7.51 -6.98 4.61
C SER A 6 -7.12 -6.47 5.98
N ALA A 7 -5.92 -5.90 6.10
CA ALA A 7 -5.49 -5.25 7.34
C ALA A 7 -5.91 -3.78 7.28
N THR A 8 -6.70 -3.34 8.24
CA THR A 8 -7.06 -1.92 8.34
C THR A 8 -5.96 -1.19 9.10
N ILE A 9 -5.36 -0.19 8.46
CA ILE A 9 -4.30 0.60 9.09
C ILE A 9 -4.84 1.98 9.43
N TRP A 10 -4.67 2.37 10.69
CA TRP A 10 -5.16 3.62 11.25
C TRP A 10 -4.00 4.58 11.52
N TRP A 11 -4.09 5.80 10.99
CA TRP A 11 -3.11 6.85 11.26
C TRP A 11 -3.60 7.70 12.43
N LYS A 12 -2.91 7.61 13.57
CA LYS A 12 -3.21 8.48 14.73
C LYS A 12 -2.91 9.95 14.45
N ASN A 13 -1.94 10.23 13.57
CA ASN A 13 -1.57 11.59 13.18
C ASN A 13 -1.73 11.77 11.66
N PRO A 14 -2.64 12.62 11.20
CA PRO A 14 -2.90 12.81 9.77
C PRO A 14 -1.70 13.36 8.98
N ARG A 15 -0.74 14.02 9.65
CA ARG A 15 0.47 14.56 9.01
C ARG A 15 1.33 13.50 8.33
N TRP A 16 1.22 12.24 8.76
CA TRP A 16 1.97 11.13 8.16
C TRP A 16 1.41 10.75 6.78
N ALA A 17 0.08 10.84 6.60
CA ALA A 17 -0.54 10.61 5.31
C ALA A 17 -0.09 11.67 4.29
N ASP A 18 -0.02 12.94 4.71
CA ASP A 18 0.48 14.02 3.85
C ASP A 18 1.97 13.84 3.54
N TYR A 19 2.77 13.50 4.54
CA TYR A 19 4.21 13.28 4.37
C TYR A 19 4.54 12.15 3.39
N TRP A 20 3.77 11.04 3.41
CA TRP A 20 3.96 9.93 2.48
C TRP A 20 3.42 10.20 1.07
N GLN A 21 2.39 11.05 0.94
CA GLN A 21 1.90 11.48 -0.37
C GLN A 21 2.87 12.43 -1.08
N GLN A 22 3.61 13.23 -0.31
CA GLN A 22 4.59 14.20 -0.80
C GLN A 22 5.93 13.56 -1.20
N GLN A 23 6.15 12.27 -0.94
CA GLN A 23 7.37 11.59 -1.37
C GLN A 23 7.42 11.49 -2.90
N ALA A 24 8.60 11.75 -3.47
CA ALA A 24 8.87 11.59 -4.90
C ALA A 24 8.93 10.11 -5.34
N TYR A 25 8.96 9.18 -4.39
CA TYR A 25 9.10 7.74 -4.62
C TYR A 25 7.95 6.96 -4.00
N ALA A 26 7.70 5.76 -4.53
CA ALA A 26 6.70 4.84 -4.00
C ALA A 26 7.05 4.40 -2.57
N VAL A 27 6.10 4.57 -1.65
CA VAL A 27 6.24 4.10 -0.26
C VAL A 27 5.61 2.71 -0.14
N MET A 28 6.46 1.68 -0.09
CA MET A 28 6.02 0.28 0.03
C MET A 28 5.85 -0.10 1.50
N LEU A 29 4.65 -0.52 1.87
CA LEU A 29 4.41 -1.17 3.14
C LEU A 29 4.54 -2.68 2.98
N VAL A 30 5.31 -3.32 3.85
CA VAL A 30 5.50 -4.76 3.87
C VAL A 30 5.00 -5.29 5.21
N ILE A 31 4.10 -6.28 5.18
CA ILE A 31 3.59 -6.95 6.38
C ILE A 31 3.82 -8.44 6.28
N ARG A 32 4.06 -9.07 7.42
CA ARG A 32 4.04 -10.53 7.56
C ARG A 32 2.71 -10.94 8.19
N THR A 33 1.96 -11.81 7.52
CA THR A 33 0.70 -12.36 8.03
C THR A 33 0.97 -13.40 9.12
N SER A 34 -0.04 -13.71 9.92
CA SER A 34 0.04 -14.79 10.92
C SER A 34 0.31 -16.16 10.29
N ALA A 35 -0.12 -16.37 9.04
CA ALA A 35 0.18 -17.55 8.24
C ALA A 35 1.63 -17.60 7.73
N GLY A 36 2.44 -16.57 8.01
CA GLY A 36 3.83 -16.49 7.59
C GLY A 36 4.04 -15.98 6.16
N GLU A 37 2.98 -15.55 5.48
CA GLU A 37 3.09 -14.94 4.16
C GLU A 37 3.60 -13.50 4.30
N ILE A 38 4.51 -13.10 3.42
CA ILE A 38 4.90 -11.70 3.30
C ILE A 38 4.04 -11.07 2.21
N ARG A 39 3.47 -9.90 2.50
CA ARG A 39 2.65 -9.13 1.57
C ARG A 39 3.12 -7.70 1.51
N TRP A 40 2.95 -7.05 0.37
CA TRP A 40 3.36 -5.67 0.16
C TRP A 40 2.29 -4.83 -0.56
N MET A 41 2.33 -3.52 -0.38
CA MET A 41 1.44 -2.58 -1.07
C MET A 41 2.11 -1.22 -1.19
N ASP A 42 1.93 -0.54 -2.33
CA ASP A 42 2.27 0.87 -2.47
C ASP A 42 1.23 1.73 -1.74
N VAL A 43 1.61 2.18 -0.55
CA VAL A 43 0.76 3.03 0.29
C VAL A 43 0.68 4.43 -0.26
N SER A 44 1.72 4.94 -0.92
CA SER A 44 1.69 6.28 -1.50
C SER A 44 0.65 6.38 -2.63
N ALA A 45 0.56 5.36 -3.48
CA ALA A 45 -0.44 5.28 -4.53
C ALA A 45 -1.86 5.10 -3.98
N CYS A 46 -2.02 4.27 -2.93
CA CYS A 46 -3.29 4.10 -2.23
C CYS A 46 -3.78 5.42 -1.60
N LEU A 47 -2.91 6.12 -0.87
CA LEU A 47 -3.22 7.40 -0.25
C LEU A 47 -3.58 8.47 -1.29
N LYS A 48 -2.83 8.56 -2.39
CA LYS A 48 -3.15 9.50 -3.48
C LYS A 48 -4.55 9.23 -4.05
N ARG A 49 -4.92 7.97 -4.27
CA ARG A 49 -6.25 7.59 -4.77
C ARG A 49 -7.37 8.00 -3.82
N GLU A 50 -7.21 7.71 -2.52
CA GLU A 50 -8.20 8.05 -1.50
C GLU A 50 -8.30 9.58 -1.27
N SER A 51 -7.18 10.31 -1.38
CA SER A 51 -7.16 11.78 -1.29
C SER A 51 -7.94 12.47 -2.42
N VAL A 52 -8.01 11.88 -3.62
CA VAL A 52 -8.84 12.42 -4.73
C VAL A 52 -10.32 12.46 -4.34
N SER A 53 -10.78 11.60 -3.43
CA SER A 53 -12.14 11.63 -2.91
C SER A 53 -12.41 12.78 -1.92
N GLY A 54 -11.43 13.65 -1.63
CA GLY A 54 -11.58 14.82 -0.74
C GLY A 54 -11.72 14.48 0.75
N LYS A 55 -11.60 13.20 1.13
CA LYS A 55 -11.65 12.76 2.52
C LYS A 55 -10.24 12.73 3.09
N MET A 56 -10.10 13.22 4.33
CA MET A 56 -8.86 13.06 5.09
C MET A 56 -8.60 11.56 5.29
N VAL A 57 -7.54 11.04 4.66
CA VAL A 57 -7.25 9.60 4.66
C VAL A 57 -6.69 9.20 6.03
N ARG A 58 -7.58 8.85 6.96
CA ARG A 58 -7.24 8.38 8.32
C ARG A 58 -7.14 6.86 8.40
N GLN A 59 -7.60 6.18 7.36
CA GLN A 59 -7.68 4.74 7.28
C GLN A 59 -7.39 4.32 5.85
N ILE A 60 -6.55 3.30 5.69
CA ILE A 60 -6.41 2.58 4.43
C ILE A 60 -6.70 1.10 4.64
N VAL A 61 -7.28 0.47 3.63
CA VAL A 61 -7.44 -0.98 3.57
C VAL A 61 -6.18 -1.54 2.92
N PHE A 62 -5.43 -2.34 3.65
CA PHE A 62 -4.31 -3.09 3.09
C PHE A 62 -4.84 -4.30 2.34
N GLU A 63 -4.82 -4.23 1.01
CA GLU A 63 -5.16 -5.36 0.14
C GLU A 63 -3.93 -6.16 -0.32
N GLY A 64 -2.74 -5.68 0.06
CA GLY A 64 -1.44 -5.98 -0.55
C GLY A 64 -1.22 -7.38 -1.12
N GLU A 65 -0.54 -7.41 -2.27
CA GLU A 65 -0.21 -8.63 -2.99
C GLU A 65 0.93 -9.40 -2.31
N ARG A 66 1.07 -10.69 -2.62
CA ARG A 66 2.14 -11.53 -2.08
C ARG A 66 3.50 -10.99 -2.51
N PHE A 67 4.43 -10.92 -1.57
CA PHE A 67 5.82 -10.59 -1.85
C PHE A 67 6.57 -11.86 -2.25
N ASP A 68 6.52 -12.17 -3.55
CA ASP A 68 7.25 -13.28 -4.17
C ASP A 68 7.95 -12.82 -5.46
N ALA A 69 8.81 -13.69 -6.01
CA ALA A 69 9.61 -13.37 -7.18
C ALA A 69 8.77 -12.99 -8.41
N VAL A 70 7.57 -13.56 -8.55
CA VAL A 70 6.67 -13.28 -9.68
C VAL A 70 6.06 -11.89 -9.53
N SER A 71 5.57 -11.55 -8.32
CA SER A 71 5.05 -10.22 -8.02
C SER A 71 6.12 -9.13 -8.21
N VAL A 72 7.36 -9.39 -7.80
CA VAL A 72 8.48 -8.44 -8.00
C VAL A 72 8.78 -8.25 -9.49
N GLN A 73 8.79 -9.32 -10.29
CA GLN A 73 8.98 -9.20 -11.74
C GLN A 73 7.85 -8.41 -12.41
N ASN A 74 6.60 -8.65 -12.01
CA ASN A 74 5.45 -7.92 -12.53
C ASN A 74 5.49 -6.44 -12.12
N TRP A 75 5.89 -6.16 -10.87
CA TRP A 75 6.09 -4.79 -10.40
C TRP A 75 7.17 -4.06 -11.20
N ARG A 76 8.31 -4.73 -11.44
CA ARG A 76 9.37 -4.20 -12.29
C ARG A 76 8.86 -3.84 -13.68
N LYS A 77 8.10 -4.72 -14.33
CA LYS A 77 7.46 -4.41 -15.63
C LYS A 77 6.56 -3.18 -15.53
N ARG A 78 5.68 -3.11 -14.53
CA ARG A 78 4.78 -1.94 -14.33
C ARG A 78 5.53 -0.62 -14.16
N VAL A 79 6.66 -0.61 -13.46
CA VAL A 79 7.43 0.61 -13.20
C VAL A 79 8.32 0.98 -14.37
N LEU A 80 8.90 0.00 -15.07
CA LEU A 80 9.85 0.24 -16.16
C LEU A 80 9.20 0.36 -17.55
N ASP A 81 8.06 -0.31 -17.79
CA ASP A 81 7.32 -0.26 -19.07
C ASP A 81 6.34 0.93 -19.12
N ALA A 82 6.16 1.67 -18.01
CA ALA A 82 5.33 2.88 -17.96
C ALA A 82 6.04 4.13 -18.55
N ASN A 83 7.03 3.93 -19.42
CA ASN A 83 7.86 4.97 -20.03
C ASN A 83 7.72 4.97 -21.55
#